data_AF-A0A6S6U1M7-F1
#
_entry.id   AF-A0A6S6U1M7-F1
#
_cell.length_a   1.000
_cell.length_b   1.000
_cell.length_c   1.000
_cell.angle_alpha   90.00
_cell.angle_beta   90.00
_cell.angle_gamma   90.00
#
_symmetry.space_group_name_H-M   'P 1'
#
loop_
_entity.id
_entity.type
_entity.pdbx_description
1 polymer ?
#
loop_
_entity_poly.entity_id
_entity_poly.type
_entity_poly.pdbx_seq_one_letter_code
_entity_poly.pdbx_strand_id
1 'polypeptide(L)'
;MQKGLEARQVRAIFFPQRKQFTFHRINMEYLASFKAMNRNSIYALLNTGLEGNLRKVGGSYDVLRSLRPQLEGMSGDINYQGLRLQKERDQLRAQLSQKTREGFSAYRAEVEIDLANQKLSESLELQTTQAHSNVLTAEHMLKDALRVDYRNYRAHFELGWTYLFLLDQQELAEFHLACATKIAVEAGNHSFAIFAKRHLADAHYGMQRYDEAAASAVNTIEASREVDKEYRYECARYMAVAGDVKKATHRLAALVAESPVYYVKAQVEPDFTQHDRVMEMLSDLKQVRVKRIQHFVRNSWQNHELSRVPLPDMIDPNSLFQQTFRKHIRVMSQLPYGTLAQREQQIGELVVKDSQKRIMKEIHQRSRKYEGFAELKRQRWSWINKIGGMSIHASVVLLMASLLFFAARYIAGSFGMSALLSADSLLNIVISIGLVLLVLGVGLIQFVPPGSKKLLRKQIELDNTLKLLSAPS
;
A
#
# COMPACT_ATOMS: atom_id res chain seq x y z
N MET A 1 -18.55 17.95 7.28
CA MET A 1 -18.51 18.42 8.69
C MET A 1 -19.05 17.37 9.67
N GLN A 2 -20.20 16.73 9.43
CA GLN A 2 -20.79 15.68 10.27
C GLN A 2 -19.84 14.51 10.66
N LYS A 3 -19.07 13.96 9.71
CA LYS A 3 -18.10 12.87 9.98
C LYS A 3 -16.97 13.24 10.94
N GLY A 4 -16.54 14.51 10.93
CA GLY A 4 -15.53 15.03 11.87
C GLY A 4 -16.12 15.32 13.25
N LEU A 5 -17.44 15.53 13.33
CA LEU A 5 -18.20 15.69 14.56
C LEU A 5 -18.46 14.33 15.23
N GLU A 6 -18.83 13.29 14.48
CA GLU A 6 -18.94 11.92 15.01
C GLU A 6 -17.58 11.44 15.52
N ALA A 7 -16.49 11.62 14.78
CA ALA A 7 -15.14 11.29 15.26
C ALA A 7 -14.68 12.13 16.47
N ARG A 8 -15.21 13.35 16.65
CA ARG A 8 -14.97 14.20 17.84
C ARG A 8 -15.83 13.79 19.05
N GLN A 9 -17.08 13.39 18.83
CA GLN A 9 -17.99 12.87 19.86
C GLN A 9 -17.51 11.50 20.36
N VAL A 10 -17.13 10.63 19.42
CA VAL A 10 -16.39 9.39 19.65
C VAL A 10 -15.11 9.74 20.44
N ARG A 11 -14.24 10.66 19.99
CA ARG A 11 -13.03 11.05 20.75
C ARG A 11 -13.26 11.35 22.25
N ALA A 12 -14.34 12.03 22.64
CA ALA A 12 -14.60 12.28 24.07
C ALA A 12 -14.95 11.00 24.86
N ILE A 13 -15.55 10.00 24.21
CA ILE A 13 -15.94 8.69 24.78
C ILE A 13 -14.76 7.71 24.80
N PHE A 14 -13.83 7.80 23.83
CA PHE A 14 -12.64 6.93 23.78
C PHE A 14 -11.52 7.36 24.74
N PHE A 15 -11.57 8.59 25.28
CA PHE A 15 -10.49 9.20 26.04
C PHE A 15 -11.02 9.95 27.28
N PRO A 16 -11.19 9.29 28.45
CA PRO A 16 -11.16 10.04 29.71
C PRO A 16 -9.84 10.81 29.75
N GLN A 17 -9.86 12.05 30.26
CA GLN A 17 -8.85 13.12 30.14
C GLN A 17 -7.38 12.72 30.45
N ARG A 18 -7.13 11.52 30.98
CA ARG A 18 -5.83 10.95 31.31
C ARG A 18 -5.14 10.17 30.17
N LYS A 19 -5.84 9.74 29.11
CA LYS A 19 -5.25 8.96 28.00
C LYS A 19 -4.91 9.91 26.83
N GLN A 20 -3.62 10.14 26.59
CA GLN A 20 -3.16 10.94 25.44
C GLN A 20 -3.79 10.43 24.14
N PHE A 21 -4.15 11.36 23.24
CA PHE A 21 -4.99 11.21 22.04
C PHE A 21 -4.55 10.16 20.99
N THR A 22 -4.36 8.90 21.34
CA THR A 22 -3.91 7.84 20.44
C THR A 22 -5.01 6.79 20.32
N PHE A 23 -5.47 6.51 19.10
CA PHE A 23 -6.62 5.63 18.90
C PHE A 23 -6.29 4.16 19.23
N HIS A 24 -7.05 3.57 20.17
CA HIS A 24 -6.99 2.16 20.56
C HIS A 24 -8.36 1.48 20.39
N ARG A 25 -8.38 0.18 20.06
CA ARG A 25 -9.63 -0.56 19.75
C ARG A 25 -10.41 -0.96 21.01
N ILE A 26 -9.80 -0.88 22.20
CA ILE A 26 -10.29 -1.47 23.47
C ILE A 26 -11.79 -1.26 23.73
N ASN A 27 -12.38 -0.15 23.29
CA ASN A 27 -13.78 0.18 23.57
C ASN A 27 -14.72 0.04 22.36
N MET A 28 -14.19 -0.16 21.16
CA MET A 28 -14.97 -0.23 19.92
C MET A 28 -15.94 -1.41 19.93
N GLU A 29 -15.58 -2.55 20.52
CA GLU A 29 -16.40 -3.77 20.53
C GLU A 29 -17.68 -3.58 21.33
N TYR A 30 -17.55 -2.94 22.48
CA TYR A 30 -18.68 -2.67 23.36
C TYR A 30 -19.56 -1.53 22.82
N LEU A 31 -18.95 -0.45 22.34
CA LEU A 31 -19.66 0.68 21.73
C LEU A 31 -20.36 0.30 20.43
N ALA A 32 -19.77 -0.60 19.64
CA ALA A 32 -20.39 -1.11 18.43
C ALA A 32 -21.72 -1.81 18.76
N SER A 33 -21.81 -2.51 19.90
CA SER A 33 -23.05 -3.13 20.35
C SER A 33 -24.13 -2.09 20.70
N PHE A 34 -23.77 -1.02 21.43
CA PHE A 34 -24.73 0.02 21.83
C PHE A 34 -25.27 0.81 20.65
N LYS A 35 -24.41 1.20 19.72
CA LYS A 35 -24.82 1.98 18.54
C LYS A 35 -25.27 1.13 17.36
N ALA A 36 -25.44 -0.18 17.55
CA ALA A 36 -25.72 -1.15 16.49
C ALA A 36 -24.85 -0.91 15.25
N MET A 37 -23.56 -0.61 15.47
CA MET A 37 -22.66 -0.20 14.39
C MET A 37 -22.43 -1.37 13.45
N ASN A 38 -22.71 -1.15 12.17
CA ASN A 38 -22.31 -2.10 11.16
C ASN A 38 -20.79 -2.00 10.88
N ARG A 39 -20.27 -3.03 10.20
CA ARG A 39 -18.86 -3.12 9.78
C ARG A 39 -18.34 -1.87 9.05
N ASN A 40 -19.16 -1.19 8.24
CA ASN A 40 -18.70 -0.01 7.51
C ASN A 40 -18.49 1.19 8.43
N SER A 41 -19.39 1.39 9.40
CA SER A 41 -19.26 2.42 10.44
C SER A 41 -18.03 2.19 11.31
N ILE A 42 -17.80 0.94 11.74
CA ILE A 42 -16.61 0.56 12.52
C ILE A 42 -15.34 0.82 11.70
N TYR A 43 -15.30 0.40 10.43
CA TYR A 43 -14.17 0.64 9.55
C TYR A 43 -13.86 2.14 9.41
N ALA A 44 -14.90 2.97 9.23
CA ALA A 44 -14.74 4.42 9.11
C ALA A 44 -14.11 5.04 10.38
N LEU A 45 -14.50 4.56 11.56
CA LEU A 45 -13.93 4.98 12.84
C LEU A 45 -12.48 4.53 13.00
N LEU A 46 -12.17 3.26 12.73
CA LEU A 46 -10.80 2.74 12.73
C LEU A 46 -9.89 3.53 11.77
N ASN A 47 -10.39 3.79 10.56
CA ASN A 47 -9.67 4.55 9.54
C ASN A 47 -9.38 5.98 10.01
N THR A 48 -10.36 6.65 10.60
CA THR A 48 -10.20 8.02 11.14
C THR A 48 -9.22 8.05 12.31
N GLY A 49 -9.29 7.06 13.20
CA GLY A 49 -8.37 6.92 14.33
C GLY A 49 -6.92 6.74 13.88
N LEU A 50 -6.68 5.82 12.93
CA LEU A 50 -5.34 5.61 12.38
C LEU A 50 -4.82 6.76 11.54
N GLU A 51 -5.69 7.45 10.80
CA GLU A 51 -5.30 8.68 10.13
C GLU A 51 -4.79 9.73 11.13
N GLY A 52 -5.46 9.85 12.29
CA GLY A 52 -4.99 10.67 13.41
C GLY A 52 -3.61 10.24 13.92
N ASN A 53 -3.39 8.95 14.13
CA ASN A 53 -2.10 8.40 14.54
C ASN A 53 -1.00 8.71 13.51
N LEU A 54 -1.28 8.50 12.21
CA LEU A 54 -0.33 8.77 11.13
C LEU A 54 0.06 10.25 11.07
N ARG A 55 -0.89 11.17 11.22
CA ARG A 55 -0.61 12.61 11.24
C ARG A 55 0.38 12.99 12.35
N LYS A 56 0.29 12.36 13.54
CA LYS A 56 1.22 12.63 14.65
C LYS A 56 2.67 12.26 14.32
N VAL A 57 2.89 11.20 13.54
CA VAL A 57 4.24 10.73 13.17
C VAL A 57 4.69 11.21 11.79
N GLY A 58 3.99 12.20 11.20
CA GLY A 58 4.29 12.71 9.86
C GLY A 58 4.09 11.66 8.75
N GLY A 59 3.26 10.64 8.98
CA GLY A 59 2.97 9.57 8.03
C GLY A 59 2.08 10.00 6.86
N SER A 60 2.29 9.39 5.69
CA SER A 60 1.50 9.62 4.47
C SER A 60 0.15 8.89 4.50
N TYR A 61 -0.85 9.42 3.78
CA TYR A 61 -2.11 8.75 3.47
C TYR A 61 -1.92 7.40 2.75
N ASP A 62 -0.81 7.24 2.02
CA ASP A 62 -0.46 5.98 1.34
C ASP A 62 -0.27 4.82 2.32
N VAL A 63 0.17 5.10 3.55
CA VAL A 63 0.29 4.10 4.62
C VAL A 63 -1.09 3.52 4.90
N LEU A 64 -2.09 4.38 5.09
CA LEU A 64 -3.46 4.00 5.43
C LEU A 64 -4.08 3.15 4.32
N ARG A 65 -3.87 3.54 3.05
CA ARG A 65 -4.31 2.75 1.89
C ARG A 65 -3.70 1.36 1.87
N SER A 66 -2.42 1.22 2.25
CA SER A 66 -1.79 -0.11 2.35
C SER A 66 -2.35 -0.95 3.50
N LEU A 67 -2.86 -0.34 4.57
CA LEU A 67 -3.41 -1.06 5.73
C LEU A 67 -4.89 -1.43 5.59
N ARG A 68 -5.54 -1.07 4.48
CA ARG A 68 -6.98 -1.29 4.27
C ARG A 68 -7.44 -2.74 4.54
N PRO A 69 -6.77 -3.80 4.04
CA PRO A 69 -7.22 -5.18 4.30
C PRO A 69 -7.22 -5.53 5.79
N GLN A 70 -6.25 -5.04 6.55
CA GLN A 70 -6.14 -5.27 8.00
C GLN A 70 -7.24 -4.52 8.75
N LEU A 71 -7.60 -3.33 8.29
CA LEU A 71 -8.70 -2.56 8.86
C LEU A 71 -10.06 -3.16 8.56
N GLU A 72 -10.25 -3.69 7.35
CA GLU A 72 -11.46 -4.42 7.01
C GLU A 72 -11.60 -5.71 7.83
N GLY A 73 -10.49 -6.41 8.10
CA GLY A 73 -10.45 -7.57 9.00
C GLY A 73 -10.80 -7.19 10.44
N MET A 74 -10.08 -6.21 11.01
CA MET A 74 -10.32 -5.73 12.36
C MET A 74 -11.73 -5.19 12.57
N SER A 75 -12.28 -4.48 11.58
CA SER A 75 -13.68 -4.06 11.60
C SER A 75 -14.64 -5.25 11.62
N GLY A 76 -14.34 -6.29 10.84
CA GLY A 76 -15.11 -7.54 10.85
C GLY A 76 -15.10 -8.20 12.23
N ASP A 77 -13.93 -8.29 12.86
CA ASP A 77 -13.77 -8.88 14.20
C ASP A 77 -14.56 -8.08 15.25
N ILE A 78 -14.45 -6.75 15.26
CA ILE A 78 -15.19 -5.89 16.18
C ILE A 78 -16.70 -6.01 15.96
N ASN A 79 -17.16 -6.01 14.70
CA ASN A 79 -18.57 -6.18 14.37
C ASN A 79 -19.09 -7.53 14.85
N TYR A 80 -18.31 -8.61 14.67
CA TYR A 80 -18.64 -9.93 15.16
C TYR A 80 -18.77 -9.96 16.68
N GLN A 81 -17.82 -9.36 17.42
CA GLN A 81 -17.89 -9.27 18.87
C GLN A 81 -19.10 -8.45 19.34
N GLY A 82 -19.38 -7.31 18.70
CA GLY A 82 -20.56 -6.49 19.00
C GLY A 82 -21.87 -7.25 18.81
N LEU A 83 -22.01 -7.98 17.68
CA LEU A 83 -23.17 -8.83 17.42
C LEU A 83 -23.28 -10.00 18.40
N ARG A 84 -22.16 -10.60 18.80
CA ARG A 84 -22.15 -11.66 19.83
C ARG A 84 -22.68 -11.12 21.15
N LEU A 85 -22.17 -9.99 21.62
CA LEU A 85 -22.61 -9.35 22.87
C LEU A 85 -24.10 -9.01 22.83
N GLN A 86 -24.58 -8.49 21.70
CA GLN A 86 -26.00 -8.21 21.50
C GLN A 86 -26.84 -9.50 21.56
N LYS A 87 -26.44 -10.54 20.83
CA LYS A 87 -27.15 -11.83 20.84
C LYS A 87 -27.21 -12.45 22.24
N GLU A 88 -26.11 -12.37 22.99
CA GLU A 88 -26.10 -12.91 24.35
C GLU A 88 -27.02 -12.12 25.31
N ARG A 89 -27.16 -10.79 25.12
CA ARG A 89 -28.18 -9.99 25.84
C ARG A 89 -29.59 -10.47 25.48
N ASP A 90 -29.88 -10.64 24.19
CA ASP A 90 -31.20 -11.11 23.73
C ASP A 90 -31.52 -12.53 24.23
N GLN A 91 -30.53 -13.43 24.28
CA GLN A 91 -30.70 -14.78 24.80
C GLN A 91 -30.98 -14.81 26.30
N LEU A 92 -30.28 -14.00 27.09
CA LEU A 92 -30.54 -13.90 28.53
C LEU A 92 -31.95 -13.36 28.77
N ARG A 93 -32.35 -12.33 28.03
CA ARG A 93 -33.71 -11.81 28.05
C ARG A 93 -34.75 -12.89 27.76
N ALA A 94 -34.52 -13.69 26.72
CA ALA A 94 -35.41 -14.80 26.38
C ALA A 94 -35.49 -15.84 27.51
N GLN A 95 -34.35 -16.24 28.10
CA GLN A 95 -34.29 -17.20 29.21
C GLN A 95 -35.01 -16.68 30.46
N LEU A 96 -34.81 -15.41 30.82
CA LEU A 96 -35.47 -14.78 31.95
C LEU A 96 -36.98 -14.59 31.71
N SER A 97 -37.39 -14.26 30.49
CA SER A 97 -38.81 -14.20 30.09
C SER A 97 -39.50 -15.58 30.06
N GLN A 98 -38.72 -16.67 30.05
CA GLN A 98 -39.25 -18.03 30.23
C GLN A 98 -39.26 -18.43 31.71
N LYS A 99 -38.31 -17.91 32.50
CA LYS A 99 -38.21 -18.11 33.96
C LYS A 99 -39.09 -17.19 34.78
N THR A 100 -39.92 -16.33 34.18
CA THR A 100 -40.88 -15.44 34.86
C THR A 100 -41.95 -16.14 35.71
N ARG A 101 -41.92 -17.48 35.81
CA ARG A 101 -42.61 -18.24 36.86
C ARG A 101 -41.88 -18.23 38.22
N GLU A 102 -40.63 -17.79 38.27
CA GLU A 102 -39.76 -17.80 39.46
C GLU A 102 -39.70 -16.46 40.23
N GLY A 103 -40.39 -15.40 39.75
CA GLY A 103 -40.60 -14.16 40.52
C GLY A 103 -40.48 -12.85 39.71
N PHE A 104 -41.33 -11.88 40.03
CA PHE A 104 -41.38 -10.53 39.42
C PHE A 104 -40.07 -9.73 39.55
N SER A 105 -39.23 -10.06 40.53
CA SER A 105 -37.94 -9.41 40.82
C SER A 105 -36.92 -9.59 39.69
N ALA A 106 -36.65 -10.82 39.24
CA ALA A 106 -35.66 -11.08 38.19
C ALA A 106 -36.03 -10.40 36.86
N TYR A 107 -37.33 -10.38 36.53
CA TYR A 107 -37.85 -9.66 35.37
C TYR A 107 -37.65 -8.15 35.50
N ARG A 108 -37.93 -7.57 36.68
CA ARG A 108 -37.72 -6.15 36.94
C ARG A 108 -36.25 -5.76 36.80
N ALA A 109 -35.32 -6.55 37.34
CA ALA A 109 -33.88 -6.26 37.24
C ALA A 109 -33.42 -6.16 35.78
N GLU A 110 -33.91 -7.04 34.90
CA GLU A 110 -33.55 -7.01 33.48
C GLU A 110 -34.12 -5.80 32.75
N VAL A 111 -35.37 -5.40 33.05
CA VAL A 111 -35.96 -4.18 32.49
C VAL A 111 -35.15 -2.95 32.87
N GLU A 112 -34.68 -2.86 34.11
CA GLU A 112 -33.81 -1.76 34.56
C GLU A 112 -32.47 -1.75 33.83
N ILE A 113 -31.87 -2.93 33.57
CA ILE A 113 -30.62 -3.03 32.78
C ILE A 113 -30.84 -2.58 31.34
N ASP A 114 -31.96 -2.96 30.71
CA ASP A 114 -32.30 -2.53 29.35
C ASP A 114 -32.49 -1.02 29.26
N LEU A 115 -33.22 -0.43 30.21
CA LEU A 115 -33.39 1.02 30.31
C LEU A 115 -32.05 1.73 30.56
N ALA A 116 -31.20 1.17 31.42
CA ALA A 116 -29.86 1.68 31.64
C ALA A 116 -29.03 1.65 30.35
N ASN A 117 -29.06 0.54 29.61
CA ASN A 117 -28.37 0.39 28.34
C ASN A 117 -28.87 1.38 27.28
N GLN A 118 -30.17 1.62 27.23
CA GLN A 118 -30.74 2.67 26.38
C GLN A 118 -30.21 4.05 26.79
N LYS A 119 -30.20 4.37 28.09
CA LYS A 119 -29.69 5.65 28.59
C LYS A 119 -28.20 5.83 28.32
N LEU A 120 -27.41 4.77 28.47
CA LEU A 120 -26.00 4.75 28.07
C LEU A 120 -25.89 5.03 26.57
N SER A 121 -26.64 4.33 25.72
CA SER A 121 -26.64 4.58 24.27
C SER A 121 -26.98 6.03 23.92
N GLU A 122 -28.05 6.58 24.50
CA GLU A 122 -28.45 7.99 24.32
C GLU A 122 -27.34 8.96 24.80
N SER A 123 -26.67 8.65 25.92
CA SER A 123 -25.57 9.48 26.45
C SER A 123 -24.40 9.59 25.47
N LEU A 124 -24.18 8.56 24.64
CA LEU A 124 -23.11 8.52 23.65
C LEU A 124 -23.42 9.35 22.39
N GLU A 125 -24.64 9.90 22.27
CA GLU A 125 -25.09 10.73 21.13
C GLU A 125 -25.25 12.22 21.51
N LEU A 126 -25.51 12.51 22.78
CA LEU A 126 -25.84 13.85 23.28
C LEU A 126 -24.59 14.70 23.63
N GLN A 127 -24.75 16.02 23.67
CA GLN A 127 -23.73 16.94 24.20
C GLN A 127 -23.92 17.20 25.71
N THR A 128 -22.83 17.66 26.34
CA THR A 128 -22.30 17.28 27.66
C THR A 128 -23.25 17.18 28.86
N THR A 129 -24.18 18.10 29.09
CA THR A 129 -24.95 18.12 30.34
C THR A 129 -26.02 17.02 30.40
N GLN A 130 -26.70 16.78 29.27
CA GLN A 130 -27.71 15.74 29.17
C GLN A 130 -27.08 14.34 29.07
N ALA A 131 -25.91 14.25 28.44
CA ALA A 131 -25.11 13.04 28.42
C ALA A 131 -24.72 12.60 29.85
N HIS A 132 -24.22 13.52 30.68
CA HIS A 132 -23.86 13.21 32.07
C HIS A 132 -25.07 12.77 32.90
N SER A 133 -26.21 13.45 32.76
CA SER A 133 -27.46 13.06 33.43
C SER A 133 -27.92 11.64 33.04
N ASN A 134 -27.78 11.28 31.76
CA ASN A 134 -28.12 9.94 31.29
C ASN A 134 -27.20 8.86 31.87
N VAL A 135 -25.90 9.14 32.00
CA VAL A 135 -24.94 8.22 32.63
C VAL A 135 -25.29 7.99 34.10
N LEU A 136 -25.57 9.05 34.86
CA LEU A 136 -25.99 8.91 36.27
C LEU A 136 -27.31 8.16 36.41
N THR A 137 -28.25 8.38 35.50
CA THR A 137 -29.53 7.63 35.47
C THR A 137 -29.28 6.13 35.23
N ALA A 138 -28.44 5.80 34.25
CA ALA A 138 -28.07 4.41 33.98
C ALA A 138 -27.34 3.77 35.18
N GLU A 139 -26.45 4.51 35.85
CA GLU A 139 -25.78 4.05 37.06
C GLU A 139 -26.80 3.68 38.15
N HIS A 140 -27.80 4.53 38.39
CA HIS A 140 -28.86 4.25 39.37
C HIS A 140 -29.68 3.01 39.00
N MET A 141 -30.09 2.89 37.73
CA MET A 141 -30.86 1.73 37.24
C MET A 141 -30.08 0.42 37.39
N LEU A 142 -28.79 0.41 37.05
CA LEU A 142 -27.92 -0.75 37.22
C LEU A 142 -27.71 -1.12 38.69
N LYS A 143 -27.59 -0.13 39.59
CA LYS A 143 -27.55 -0.37 41.04
C LYS A 143 -28.84 -0.99 41.54
N ASP A 144 -29.98 -0.51 41.07
CA ASP A 144 -31.28 -1.07 41.44
C ASP A 144 -31.47 -2.49 40.89
N ALA A 145 -31.02 -2.77 39.67
CA ALA A 145 -30.98 -4.13 39.13
C ALA A 145 -30.14 -5.08 40.01
N LEU A 146 -28.96 -4.64 40.47
CA LEU A 146 -28.10 -5.43 41.36
C LEU A 146 -28.64 -5.59 42.79
N ARG A 147 -29.47 -4.66 43.27
CA ARG A 147 -30.20 -4.83 44.55
C ARG A 147 -31.22 -5.97 44.45
N VAL A 148 -31.78 -6.17 43.27
CA VAL A 148 -32.80 -7.18 43.01
C VAL A 148 -32.17 -8.53 42.66
N ASP A 149 -31.10 -8.53 41.87
CA ASP A 149 -30.27 -9.71 41.58
C ASP A 149 -28.78 -9.37 41.62
N TYR A 150 -28.16 -9.61 42.78
CA TYR A 150 -26.73 -9.37 42.98
C TYR A 150 -25.84 -10.31 42.16
N ARG A 151 -26.38 -11.41 41.62
CA ARG A 151 -25.63 -12.37 40.79
C ARG A 151 -25.71 -12.03 39.31
N ASN A 152 -26.29 -10.90 38.94
CA ASN A 152 -26.31 -10.47 37.55
C ASN A 152 -24.91 -9.97 37.13
N TYR A 153 -24.09 -10.88 36.60
CA TYR A 153 -22.73 -10.58 36.15
C TYR A 153 -22.68 -9.56 35.01
N ARG A 154 -23.76 -9.39 34.24
CA ARG A 154 -23.85 -8.36 33.19
C ARG A 154 -24.06 -6.99 33.81
N ALA A 155 -24.99 -6.83 34.74
CA ALA A 155 -25.18 -5.57 35.44
C ALA A 155 -23.90 -5.13 36.17
N HIS A 156 -23.17 -6.10 36.77
CA HIS A 156 -21.82 -5.86 37.28
C HIS A 156 -20.87 -5.38 36.19
N PHE A 157 -20.83 -6.03 35.02
CA PHE A 157 -19.96 -5.58 33.92
C PHE A 157 -20.33 -4.18 33.41
N GLU A 158 -21.62 -3.90 33.15
CA GLU A 158 -22.11 -2.60 32.67
C GLU A 158 -21.74 -1.48 33.62
N LEU A 159 -21.93 -1.70 34.92
CA LEU A 159 -21.61 -0.72 35.95
C LEU A 159 -20.08 -0.54 36.06
N GLY A 160 -19.32 -1.63 36.03
CA GLY A 160 -17.86 -1.60 36.03
C GLY A 160 -17.27 -0.88 34.82
N TRP A 161 -17.81 -1.12 33.63
CA TRP A 161 -17.45 -0.42 32.39
C TRP A 161 -17.81 1.07 32.46
N THR A 162 -19.00 1.40 32.97
CA THR A 162 -19.44 2.79 33.19
C THR A 162 -18.49 3.53 34.13
N TYR A 163 -18.11 2.90 35.24
CA TYR A 163 -17.14 3.47 36.18
C TYR A 163 -15.75 3.65 35.56
N LEU A 164 -15.29 2.67 34.79
CA LEU A 164 -13.97 2.71 34.17
C LEU A 164 -13.85 3.82 33.13
N PHE A 165 -14.88 4.02 32.30
CA PHE A 165 -14.76 4.85 31.09
C PHE A 165 -15.56 6.15 31.12
N LEU A 166 -16.69 6.20 31.82
CA LEU A 166 -17.58 7.36 31.79
C LEU A 166 -17.50 8.20 33.06
N LEU A 167 -17.22 7.57 34.21
CA LEU A 167 -17.21 8.25 35.52
C LEU A 167 -15.81 8.38 36.16
N ASP A 168 -14.79 7.72 35.60
CA ASP A 168 -13.40 7.70 36.12
C ASP A 168 -13.30 7.26 37.60
N GLN A 169 -14.10 6.26 37.99
CA GLN A 169 -14.15 5.70 39.35
C GLN A 169 -13.48 4.32 39.38
N GLN A 170 -12.15 4.31 39.38
CA GLN A 170 -11.35 3.11 39.12
C GLN A 170 -11.56 1.97 40.15
N GLU A 171 -11.69 2.29 41.44
CA GLU A 171 -11.90 1.28 42.50
C GLU A 171 -13.27 0.59 42.37
N LEU A 172 -14.31 1.36 42.06
CA LEU A 172 -15.64 0.81 41.80
C LEU A 172 -15.66 0.00 40.50
N ALA A 173 -14.93 0.45 39.49
CA ALA A 173 -14.75 -0.32 38.26
C ALA A 173 -14.14 -1.69 38.54
N GLU A 174 -13.04 -1.76 39.29
CA GLU A 174 -12.41 -3.03 39.67
C GLU A 174 -13.38 -3.93 40.44
N PHE A 175 -14.06 -3.41 41.46
CA PHE A 175 -15.00 -4.21 42.25
C PHE A 175 -16.06 -4.87 41.36
N HIS A 176 -16.71 -4.08 40.51
CA HIS A 176 -17.78 -4.58 39.66
C HIS A 176 -17.27 -5.49 38.53
N LEU A 177 -16.11 -5.21 37.93
CA LEU A 177 -15.50 -6.07 36.91
C LEU A 177 -14.98 -7.40 37.49
N ALA A 178 -14.46 -7.40 38.72
CA ALA A 178 -14.07 -8.61 39.43
C ALA A 178 -15.30 -9.49 39.74
N CYS A 179 -16.38 -8.88 40.24
CA CYS A 179 -17.65 -9.58 40.44
C CYS A 179 -18.19 -10.16 39.13
N ALA A 180 -18.23 -9.37 38.05
CA ALA A 180 -18.66 -9.84 36.72
C ALA A 180 -17.85 -11.04 36.25
N THR A 181 -16.52 -10.98 36.39
CA THR A 181 -15.62 -12.08 36.01
C THR A 181 -15.93 -13.34 36.81
N LYS A 182 -15.97 -13.24 38.15
CA LYS A 182 -16.18 -14.39 39.03
C LYS A 182 -17.54 -15.05 38.78
N ILE A 183 -18.61 -14.25 38.75
CA ILE A 183 -19.97 -14.77 38.62
C ILE A 183 -20.20 -15.34 37.20
N ALA A 184 -19.61 -14.76 36.16
CA ALA A 184 -19.67 -15.33 34.81
C ALA A 184 -18.99 -16.71 34.72
N VAL A 185 -17.86 -16.93 35.41
CA VAL A 185 -17.23 -18.26 35.53
C VAL A 185 -18.16 -19.23 36.24
N GLU A 186 -18.74 -18.84 37.37
CA GLU A 186 -19.70 -19.67 38.13
C GLU A 186 -20.93 -20.03 37.30
N ALA A 187 -21.37 -19.13 36.41
CA ALA A 187 -22.47 -19.35 35.48
C ALA A 187 -22.07 -20.17 34.23
N GLY A 188 -20.81 -20.59 34.11
CA GLY A 188 -20.29 -21.35 32.97
C GLY A 188 -19.99 -20.51 31.72
N ASN A 189 -20.16 -19.19 31.76
CA ASN A 189 -19.90 -18.28 30.63
C ASN A 189 -18.44 -17.81 30.61
N HIS A 190 -17.55 -18.73 30.26
CA HIS A 190 -16.10 -18.50 30.26
C HIS A 190 -15.67 -17.41 29.27
N SER A 191 -16.30 -17.33 28.10
CA SER A 191 -16.00 -16.29 27.10
C SER A 191 -16.29 -14.89 27.61
N PHE A 192 -17.42 -14.70 28.32
CA PHE A 192 -17.73 -13.42 28.92
C PHE A 192 -16.82 -13.12 30.12
N ALA A 193 -16.48 -14.12 30.92
CA ALA A 193 -15.53 -13.94 32.02
C ALA A 193 -14.16 -13.45 31.53
N ILE A 194 -13.64 -14.02 30.43
CA ILE A 194 -12.40 -13.56 29.78
C ILE A 194 -12.54 -12.10 29.32
N PHE A 195 -13.66 -11.78 28.66
CA PHE A 195 -13.96 -10.41 28.22
C PHE A 195 -14.03 -9.41 29.39
N ALA A 196 -14.67 -9.79 30.50
CA ALA A 196 -14.73 -8.98 31.72
C ALA A 196 -13.35 -8.81 32.37
N LYS A 197 -12.56 -9.89 32.41
CA LYS A 197 -11.20 -9.89 32.99
C LYS A 197 -10.22 -9.02 32.20
N ARG A 198 -10.38 -8.92 30.88
CA ARG A 198 -9.64 -7.95 30.05
C ARG A 198 -9.87 -6.51 30.50
N HIS A 199 -11.12 -6.12 30.74
CA HIS A 199 -11.45 -4.78 31.24
C HIS A 199 -11.02 -4.57 32.69
N LEU A 200 -11.01 -5.62 33.51
CA LEU A 200 -10.44 -5.56 34.86
C LEU A 200 -8.94 -5.22 34.80
N ALA A 201 -8.19 -5.75 33.83
CA ALA A 201 -6.80 -5.36 33.62
C ALA A 201 -6.65 -3.87 33.27
N ASP A 202 -7.58 -3.30 32.50
CA ASP A 202 -7.61 -1.85 32.25
C ASP A 202 -7.87 -1.03 33.52
N ALA A 203 -8.72 -1.51 34.43
CA ALA A 203 -8.95 -0.85 35.71
C ALA A 203 -7.66 -0.84 36.55
N HIS A 204 -6.97 -1.98 36.65
CA HIS A 204 -5.66 -2.04 37.32
C HIS A 204 -4.64 -1.09 36.68
N TYR A 205 -4.60 -1.04 35.34
CA TYR A 205 -3.76 -0.09 34.61
C TYR A 205 -4.11 1.36 34.95
N GLY A 206 -5.41 1.71 35.00
CA GLY A 206 -5.90 3.04 35.38
C GLY A 206 -5.50 3.46 36.79
N MET A 207 -5.35 2.48 37.68
CA MET A 207 -4.86 2.65 39.06
C MET A 207 -3.34 2.55 39.19
N GLN A 208 -2.61 2.54 38.08
CA GLN A 208 -1.15 2.42 38.04
C GLN A 208 -0.60 1.12 38.66
N ARG A 209 -1.45 0.09 38.81
CA ARG A 209 -1.06 -1.26 39.23
C ARG A 209 -0.64 -2.06 37.99
N TYR A 210 0.45 -1.63 37.39
CA TYR A 210 0.90 -2.12 36.09
C TYR A 210 1.29 -3.60 36.11
N ASP A 211 1.91 -4.07 37.20
CA ASP A 211 2.28 -5.48 37.37
C ASP A 211 1.04 -6.38 37.40
N GLU A 212 -0.01 -5.98 38.12
CA GLU A 212 -1.29 -6.69 38.20
C GLU A 212 -1.99 -6.72 36.84
N ALA A 213 -2.02 -5.58 36.13
CA ALA A 213 -2.59 -5.48 34.79
C ALA A 213 -1.87 -6.42 33.81
N ALA A 214 -0.53 -6.40 33.81
CA ALA A 214 0.29 -7.25 32.95
C ALA A 214 0.11 -8.74 33.29
N ALA A 215 0.18 -9.11 34.57
CA ALA A 215 0.00 -10.49 35.01
C ALA A 215 -1.39 -11.03 34.69
N SER A 216 -2.44 -10.23 34.93
CA SER A 216 -3.82 -10.58 34.58
C SER A 216 -3.98 -10.80 33.08
N ALA A 217 -3.40 -9.93 32.26
CA ALA A 217 -3.45 -10.05 30.81
C ALA A 217 -2.74 -11.30 30.27
N VAL A 218 -1.55 -11.61 30.80
CA VAL A 218 -0.81 -12.83 30.43
C VAL A 218 -1.60 -14.08 30.77
N ASN A 219 -2.04 -14.18 32.02
CA ASN A 219 -2.75 -15.35 32.52
C ASN A 219 -4.04 -15.58 31.72
N THR A 220 -4.72 -14.52 31.31
CA THR A 220 -5.95 -14.62 30.52
C THR A 220 -5.66 -15.10 29.11
N ILE A 221 -4.67 -14.53 28.40
CA ILE A 221 -4.28 -14.97 27.05
C ILE A 221 -3.86 -16.44 27.03
N GLU A 222 -3.09 -16.87 28.04
CA GLU A 222 -2.61 -18.25 28.14
C GLU A 222 -3.74 -19.25 28.44
N ALA A 223 -4.70 -18.87 29.30
CA ALA A 223 -5.85 -19.71 29.64
C ALA A 223 -6.91 -19.76 28.54
N SER A 224 -7.16 -18.64 27.85
CA SER A 224 -8.20 -18.55 26.82
C SER A 224 -7.76 -19.08 25.46
N ARG A 225 -6.45 -19.29 25.26
CA ARG A 225 -5.82 -19.48 23.93
C ARG A 225 -6.27 -18.40 22.94
N GLU A 226 -6.53 -17.18 23.44
CA GLU A 226 -7.14 -16.13 22.63
C GLU A 226 -6.28 -15.78 21.43
N VAL A 227 -6.96 -15.68 20.29
CA VAL A 227 -6.39 -15.22 19.02
C VAL A 227 -6.56 -13.70 18.86
N ASP A 228 -7.16 -13.00 19.83
CA ASP A 228 -7.39 -11.56 19.70
C ASP A 228 -6.07 -10.78 19.73
N LYS A 229 -5.70 -10.32 18.54
CA LYS A 229 -4.51 -9.51 18.29
C LYS A 229 -4.52 -8.19 19.07
N GLU A 230 -5.69 -7.64 19.39
CA GLU A 230 -5.78 -6.41 20.19
C GLU A 230 -5.44 -6.68 21.65
N TYR A 231 -5.96 -7.74 22.24
CA TYR A 231 -5.62 -8.06 23.63
C TYR A 231 -4.12 -8.40 23.78
N ARG A 232 -3.52 -9.04 22.77
CA ARG A 232 -2.06 -9.22 22.71
C ARG A 232 -1.30 -7.89 22.63
N TYR A 233 -1.82 -6.89 21.92
CA TYR A 233 -1.25 -5.54 21.87
C TYR A 233 -1.31 -4.87 23.25
N GLU A 234 -2.46 -4.94 23.92
CA GLU A 234 -2.68 -4.39 25.26
C GLU A 234 -1.77 -5.06 26.30
N CYS A 235 -1.65 -6.39 26.24
CA CYS A 235 -0.73 -7.14 27.09
C CYS A 235 0.72 -6.67 26.91
N ALA A 236 1.18 -6.49 25.67
CA ALA A 236 2.51 -5.95 25.39
C ALA A 236 2.67 -4.52 25.97
N ARG A 237 1.61 -3.70 25.89
CA ARG A 237 1.59 -2.35 26.45
C ARG A 237 1.70 -2.36 27.98
N TYR A 238 0.88 -3.16 28.66
CA TYR A 238 0.94 -3.31 30.12
C TYR A 238 2.31 -3.80 30.58
N MET A 239 2.91 -4.76 29.86
CA MET A 239 4.28 -5.21 30.16
C MET A 239 5.33 -4.12 30.00
N ALA A 240 5.20 -3.26 28.98
CA ALA A 240 6.15 -2.19 28.76
C ALA A 240 6.13 -1.20 29.92
N VAL A 241 4.95 -0.74 30.32
CA VAL A 241 4.80 0.20 31.45
C VAL A 241 5.15 -0.43 32.80
N ALA A 242 4.94 -1.75 32.96
CA ALA A 242 5.39 -2.50 34.15
C ALA A 242 6.92 -2.72 34.19
N GLY A 243 7.65 -2.31 33.15
CA GLY A 243 9.10 -2.42 33.09
C GLY A 243 9.63 -3.73 32.48
N ASP A 244 8.77 -4.70 32.13
CA ASP A 244 9.16 -5.90 31.37
C ASP A 244 9.26 -5.62 29.86
N VAL A 245 10.05 -4.59 29.53
CA VAL A 245 10.20 -4.07 28.17
C VAL A 245 10.73 -5.14 27.22
N LYS A 246 11.56 -6.08 27.71
CA LYS A 246 12.11 -7.17 26.90
C LYS A 246 11.00 -8.10 26.39
N LYS A 247 10.11 -8.58 27.28
CA LYS A 247 9.00 -9.45 26.86
C LYS A 247 7.96 -8.67 26.06
N ALA A 248 7.67 -7.43 26.45
CA ALA A 248 6.80 -6.53 25.69
C ALA A 248 7.26 -6.39 24.23
N THR A 249 8.56 -6.08 24.04
CA THR A 249 9.18 -5.93 22.71
C THR A 249 9.05 -7.21 21.88
N HIS A 250 9.33 -8.37 22.47
CA HIS A 250 9.21 -9.65 21.77
C HIS A 250 7.77 -9.96 21.34
N ARG A 251 6.80 -9.77 22.25
CA ARG A 251 5.38 -10.00 21.95
C ARG A 251 4.85 -9.02 20.91
N LEU A 252 5.23 -7.74 21.00
CA LEU A 252 4.87 -6.73 20.02
C LEU A 252 5.47 -7.04 18.64
N ALA A 253 6.73 -7.46 18.57
CA ALA A 253 7.37 -7.81 17.30
C ALA A 253 6.66 -8.98 16.60
N ALA A 254 6.28 -10.02 17.36
CA ALA A 254 5.48 -11.13 16.84
C ALA A 254 4.12 -10.64 16.31
N LEU A 255 3.46 -9.76 17.05
CA LEU A 255 2.17 -9.20 16.64
C LEU A 255 2.27 -8.34 15.37
N VAL A 256 3.32 -7.52 15.25
CA VAL A 256 3.61 -6.70 14.06
C VAL A 256 3.92 -7.56 12.83
N ALA A 257 4.55 -8.72 13.03
CA ALA A 257 4.77 -9.68 11.95
C ALA A 257 3.45 -10.26 11.42
N GLU A 258 2.45 -10.46 12.29
CA GLU A 258 1.12 -10.96 11.91
C GLU A 258 0.19 -9.88 11.35
N SER A 259 0.33 -8.62 11.77
CA SER A 259 -0.47 -7.51 11.25
C SER A 259 0.27 -6.17 11.34
N PRO A 260 0.62 -5.56 10.19
CA PRO A 260 1.36 -4.29 10.15
C PRO A 260 0.64 -3.09 10.77
N VAL A 261 -0.65 -3.18 11.06
CA VAL A 261 -1.40 -2.10 11.71
C VAL A 261 -0.85 -1.78 13.11
N TYR A 262 -0.35 -2.80 13.82
CA TYR A 262 0.21 -2.65 15.16
C TYR A 262 1.54 -1.91 15.16
N TYR A 263 2.25 -1.89 14.02
CA TYR A 263 3.43 -1.05 13.85
C TYR A 263 3.02 0.43 13.97
N VAL A 264 1.99 0.85 13.23
CA VAL A 264 1.53 2.25 13.23
C VAL A 264 0.97 2.66 14.58
N LYS A 265 0.23 1.76 15.24
CA LYS A 265 -0.27 2.01 16.60
C LYS A 265 0.89 2.20 17.59
N ALA A 266 1.91 1.34 17.51
CA ALA A 266 3.02 1.39 18.45
C ALA A 266 3.90 2.64 18.30
N GLN A 267 3.98 3.24 17.11
CA GLN A 267 4.78 4.46 16.88
C GLN A 267 4.29 5.70 17.63
N VAL A 268 3.05 5.68 18.13
CA VAL A 268 2.38 6.82 18.80
C VAL A 268 1.88 6.48 20.20
N GLU A 269 2.14 5.26 20.66
CA GLU A 269 1.74 4.78 21.98
C GLU A 269 2.75 5.28 23.02
N PRO A 270 2.35 6.14 23.99
CA PRO A 270 3.27 6.68 24.99
C PRO A 270 4.05 5.59 25.71
N ASP A 271 3.36 4.52 26.13
CA ASP A 271 3.92 3.37 26.84
C ASP A 271 4.98 2.60 26.04
N PHE A 272 5.06 2.80 24.72
CA PHE A 272 6.11 2.24 23.87
C PHE A 272 7.14 3.30 23.48
N THR A 273 6.71 4.51 23.13
CA THR A 273 7.59 5.59 22.64
C THR A 273 8.59 6.06 23.69
N GLN A 274 8.30 5.87 24.98
CA GLN A 274 9.21 6.18 26.08
C GLN A 274 10.36 5.16 26.24
N HIS A 275 10.34 4.05 25.51
CA HIS A 275 11.35 2.99 25.61
C HIS A 275 12.13 2.83 24.30
N ASP A 276 13.42 3.21 24.32
CA ASP A 276 14.33 3.12 23.17
C ASP A 276 14.36 1.72 22.55
N ARG A 277 14.33 0.67 23.37
CA ARG A 277 14.34 -0.73 22.92
C ARG A 277 13.16 -1.07 22.01
N VAL A 278 11.98 -0.52 22.29
CA VAL A 278 10.79 -0.76 21.47
C VAL A 278 10.94 -0.02 20.13
N MET A 279 11.43 1.23 20.18
CA MET A 279 11.65 2.04 18.99
C MET A 279 12.75 1.47 18.08
N GLU A 280 13.83 0.96 18.66
CA GLU A 280 14.89 0.23 17.96
C GLU A 280 14.32 -1.03 17.29
N MET A 281 13.52 -1.83 18.01
CA MET A 281 12.86 -3.00 17.43
C MET A 281 11.96 -2.64 16.24
N LEU A 282 11.19 -1.55 16.31
CA LEU A 282 10.37 -1.10 15.17
C LEU A 282 11.26 -0.71 13.97
N SER A 283 12.34 0.03 14.22
CA SER A 283 13.34 0.36 13.19
C SER A 283 13.93 -0.90 12.54
N ASP A 284 14.34 -1.86 13.35
CA ASP A 284 14.93 -3.13 12.92
C ASP A 284 13.94 -3.95 12.08
N LEU A 285 12.68 -4.06 12.51
CA LEU A 285 11.65 -4.74 11.74
C LEU A 285 11.51 -4.13 10.34
N LYS A 286 11.50 -2.79 10.24
CA LYS A 286 11.47 -2.11 8.94
C LYS A 286 12.71 -2.41 8.12
N GLN A 287 13.90 -2.37 8.72
CA GLN A 287 15.15 -2.69 8.03
C GLN A 287 15.20 -4.14 7.53
N VAL A 288 14.72 -5.10 8.32
CA VAL A 288 14.63 -6.51 7.94
C VAL A 288 13.75 -6.67 6.70
N ARG A 289 12.61 -5.99 6.63
CA ARG A 289 11.74 -5.99 5.44
C ARG A 289 12.45 -5.45 4.21
N VAL A 290 13.14 -4.31 4.34
CA VAL A 290 13.94 -3.74 3.25
C VAL A 290 15.04 -4.73 2.80
N LYS A 291 15.76 -5.36 3.73
CA LYS A 291 16.80 -6.36 3.41
C LYS A 291 16.23 -7.58 2.68
N ARG A 292 15.04 -8.07 3.07
CA ARG A 292 14.36 -9.17 2.37
C ARG A 292 14.03 -8.81 0.93
N ILE A 293 13.45 -7.64 0.69
CA ILE A 293 13.16 -7.16 -0.67
C ILE A 293 14.46 -7.01 -1.47
N GLN A 294 15.51 -6.44 -0.88
CA GLN A 294 16.81 -6.34 -1.53
C GLN A 294 17.38 -7.71 -1.91
N HIS A 295 17.28 -8.70 -1.03
CA HIS A 295 17.72 -10.06 -1.32
C HIS A 295 16.91 -10.71 -2.44
N PHE A 296 15.58 -10.59 -2.39
CA PHE A 296 14.70 -11.06 -3.46
C PHE A 296 15.08 -10.44 -4.81
N VAL A 297 15.20 -9.11 -4.89
CA VAL A 297 15.56 -8.40 -6.13
C VAL A 297 16.91 -8.87 -6.69
N ARG A 298 17.92 -9.06 -5.83
CA ARG A 298 19.24 -9.56 -6.27
C ARG A 298 19.14 -10.97 -6.82
N ASN A 299 18.45 -11.87 -6.14
CA ASN A 299 18.28 -13.26 -6.59
C ASN A 299 17.47 -13.32 -7.89
N SER A 300 16.37 -12.56 -7.98
CA SER A 300 15.57 -12.46 -9.19
C SER A 300 16.39 -11.91 -10.35
N TRP A 301 17.24 -10.91 -10.12
CA TRP A 301 18.12 -10.38 -11.16
C TRP A 301 19.18 -11.39 -11.61
N GLN A 302 19.85 -12.09 -10.69
CA GLN A 302 20.85 -13.13 -11.03
C GLN A 302 20.29 -14.29 -11.86
N ASN A 303 18.98 -14.53 -11.73
CA ASN A 303 18.25 -15.53 -12.50
C ASN A 303 17.55 -14.96 -13.74
N HIS A 304 17.57 -13.63 -13.91
CA HIS A 304 16.96 -12.97 -15.06
C HIS A 304 17.84 -13.14 -16.30
N GLU A 305 17.22 -13.36 -17.46
CA GLU A 305 17.92 -13.60 -18.74
C GLU A 305 18.92 -12.48 -19.07
N LEU A 306 18.46 -11.22 -18.99
CA LEU A 306 19.30 -10.03 -19.18
C LEU A 306 20.56 -9.94 -18.33
N SER A 307 20.64 -10.62 -17.17
CA SER A 307 21.85 -10.56 -16.33
C SER A 307 23.02 -11.35 -16.92
N ARG A 308 22.72 -12.31 -17.82
CA ARG A 308 23.69 -13.26 -18.42
C ARG A 308 23.94 -12.98 -19.90
N VAL A 309 23.06 -12.24 -20.55
CA VAL A 309 23.18 -11.93 -21.98
C VAL A 309 24.24 -10.83 -22.17
N PRO A 310 25.31 -11.07 -22.96
CA PRO A 310 26.20 -10.01 -23.38
C PRO A 310 25.45 -9.08 -24.34
N LEU A 311 25.28 -7.82 -23.95
CA LEU A 311 24.63 -6.83 -24.81
C LEU A 311 25.68 -6.15 -25.71
N PRO A 312 25.30 -5.78 -26.95
CA PRO A 312 26.18 -5.11 -27.88
C PRO A 312 26.61 -3.73 -27.37
N ASP A 313 27.67 -3.20 -27.99
CA ASP A 313 28.19 -1.86 -27.70
C ASP A 313 28.65 -1.64 -26.25
N MET A 314 29.11 -2.72 -25.58
CA MET A 314 29.59 -2.68 -24.19
C MET A 314 28.52 -2.17 -23.21
N ILE A 315 27.23 -2.38 -23.51
CA ILE A 315 26.17 -2.14 -22.53
C ILE A 315 26.30 -3.23 -21.46
N ASP A 316 26.57 -2.83 -20.21
CA ASP A 316 26.60 -3.74 -19.07
C ASP A 316 25.23 -3.73 -18.35
N PRO A 317 24.43 -4.81 -18.48
CA PRO A 317 23.16 -4.94 -17.79
C PRO A 317 23.30 -4.84 -16.27
N ASN A 318 24.38 -5.40 -15.72
CA ASN A 318 24.59 -5.49 -14.27
C ASN A 318 24.92 -4.12 -13.69
N SER A 319 25.76 -3.33 -14.36
CA SER A 319 26.03 -1.94 -13.97
C SER A 319 24.74 -1.08 -13.99
N LEU A 320 23.93 -1.20 -15.05
CA LEU A 320 22.67 -0.46 -15.17
C LEU A 320 21.64 -0.89 -14.11
N PHE A 321 21.55 -2.19 -13.84
CA PHE A 321 20.75 -2.72 -12.74
C PHE A 321 21.21 -2.15 -11.40
N GLN A 322 22.51 -2.18 -11.09
CA GLN A 322 23.02 -1.65 -9.81
C GLN A 322 22.71 -0.16 -9.62
N GLN A 323 22.77 0.63 -10.69
CA GLN A 323 22.38 2.05 -10.65
C GLN A 323 20.89 2.22 -10.32
N THR A 324 20.02 1.47 -10.99
CA THR A 324 18.56 1.50 -10.76
C THR A 324 18.23 0.98 -9.35
N PHE A 325 18.82 -0.14 -8.97
CA PHE A 325 18.64 -0.76 -7.66
C PHE A 325 19.04 0.17 -6.51
N ARG A 326 20.18 0.86 -6.58
CA ARG A 326 20.60 1.85 -5.58
C ARG A 326 19.58 2.98 -5.41
N LYS A 327 18.96 3.45 -6.50
CA LYS A 327 17.89 4.46 -6.43
C LYS A 327 16.67 3.91 -5.70
N HIS A 328 16.25 2.69 -6.02
CA HIS A 328 15.12 2.05 -5.36
C HIS A 328 15.40 1.72 -3.88
N ILE A 329 16.63 1.38 -3.48
CA ILE A 329 16.96 1.22 -2.06
C ILE A 329 16.63 2.48 -1.26
N ARG A 330 17.01 3.66 -1.78
CA ARG A 330 16.75 4.94 -1.12
C ARG A 330 15.25 5.23 -1.02
N VAL A 331 14.48 4.89 -2.05
CA VAL A 331 13.01 5.01 -2.03
C VAL A 331 12.39 4.02 -1.04
N MET A 332 12.82 2.76 -1.06
CA MET A 332 12.30 1.71 -0.16
C MET A 332 12.51 2.05 1.32
N SER A 333 13.65 2.65 1.69
CA SER A 333 13.88 3.10 3.06
C SER A 333 12.87 4.15 3.54
N GLN A 334 12.27 4.90 2.62
CA GLN A 334 11.26 5.91 2.91
C GLN A 334 9.84 5.34 2.89
N LEU A 335 9.63 4.14 2.35
CA LEU A 335 8.30 3.54 2.29
C LEU A 335 7.75 3.20 3.70
N PRO A 336 6.43 3.26 3.87
CA PRO A 336 5.77 2.81 5.09
C PRO A 336 6.00 1.32 5.38
N TYR A 337 6.07 0.95 6.66
CA TYR A 337 6.20 -0.45 7.07
C TYR A 337 5.06 -1.31 6.53
N GLY A 338 3.81 -0.84 6.59
CA GLY A 338 2.65 -1.57 6.06
C GLY A 338 2.76 -1.90 4.56
N THR A 339 3.27 -0.94 3.77
CA THR A 339 3.51 -1.15 2.34
C THR A 339 4.64 -2.15 2.10
N LEU A 340 5.74 -2.01 2.83
CA LEU A 340 6.87 -2.93 2.75
C LEU A 340 6.43 -4.36 3.11
N ALA A 341 5.70 -4.54 4.21
CA ALA A 341 5.34 -5.86 4.72
C ALA A 341 4.33 -6.62 3.83
N GLN A 342 3.42 -5.92 3.16
CA GLN A 342 2.39 -6.58 2.33
C GLN A 342 2.78 -6.75 0.87
N ARG A 343 3.67 -5.91 0.37
CA ARG A 343 3.99 -5.84 -1.06
C ARG A 343 5.44 -6.18 -1.34
N GLU A 344 6.09 -6.98 -0.48
CA GLU A 344 7.51 -7.33 -0.61
C GLU A 344 7.84 -7.83 -2.04
N GLN A 345 7.09 -8.83 -2.51
CA GLN A 345 7.29 -9.42 -3.83
C GLN A 345 6.96 -8.44 -4.96
N GLN A 346 5.82 -7.73 -4.88
CA GLN A 346 5.41 -6.77 -5.90
C GLN A 346 6.41 -5.62 -6.05
N ILE A 347 6.93 -5.09 -4.93
CA ILE A 347 7.99 -4.08 -4.95
C ILE A 347 9.23 -4.66 -5.61
N GLY A 348 9.61 -5.89 -5.26
CA GLY A 348 10.76 -6.56 -5.86
C GLY A 348 10.64 -6.72 -7.38
N GLU A 349 9.50 -7.21 -7.86
CA GLU A 349 9.18 -7.37 -9.28
C GLU A 349 9.19 -6.03 -10.02
N LEU A 350 8.65 -4.97 -9.42
CA LEU A 350 8.70 -3.62 -9.98
C LEU A 350 10.14 -3.13 -10.18
N VAL A 351 11.04 -3.37 -9.23
CA VAL A 351 12.44 -2.98 -9.35
C VAL A 351 13.14 -3.74 -10.48
N VAL A 352 12.87 -5.04 -10.62
CA VAL A 352 13.41 -5.86 -11.73
C VAL A 352 12.87 -5.36 -13.06
N LYS A 353 11.56 -5.12 -13.17
CA LYS A 353 10.90 -4.59 -14.37
C LYS A 353 11.42 -3.21 -14.76
N ASP A 354 11.59 -2.30 -13.81
CA ASP A 354 12.15 -0.98 -14.06
C ASP A 354 13.61 -1.06 -14.52
N SER A 355 14.38 -2.02 -14.01
CA SER A 355 15.75 -2.30 -14.45
C SER A 355 15.78 -2.81 -15.90
N GLN A 356 14.90 -3.76 -16.27
CA GLN A 356 14.73 -4.20 -17.66
C GLN A 356 14.36 -3.03 -18.57
N LYS A 357 13.37 -2.22 -18.17
CA LYS A 357 12.93 -1.06 -18.95
C LYS A 357 14.06 -0.03 -19.12
N ARG A 358 14.90 0.16 -18.11
CA ARG A 358 16.08 1.04 -18.19
C ARG A 358 17.10 0.53 -19.20
N ILE A 359 17.36 -0.78 -19.23
CA ILE A 359 18.27 -1.40 -20.19
C ILE A 359 17.74 -1.26 -21.61
N MET A 360 16.46 -1.58 -21.84
CA MET A 360 15.83 -1.41 -23.14
C MET A 360 15.87 0.06 -23.61
N LYS A 361 15.65 1.00 -22.69
CA LYS A 361 15.77 2.44 -22.98
C LYS A 361 17.20 2.83 -23.37
N GLU A 362 18.22 2.28 -22.72
CA GLU A 362 19.62 2.53 -23.07
C GLU A 362 19.95 1.99 -24.46
N ILE A 363 19.54 0.76 -24.78
CA ILE A 363 19.68 0.14 -26.12
C ILE A 363 19.03 1.05 -27.18
N HIS A 364 17.77 1.43 -26.96
CA HIS A 364 17.00 2.29 -27.87
C HIS A 364 17.65 3.66 -28.05
N GLN A 365 18.12 4.27 -26.97
CA GLN A 365 18.78 5.58 -27.01
C GLN A 365 20.08 5.53 -27.79
N ARG A 366 20.87 4.45 -27.66
CA ARG A 366 22.09 4.25 -28.45
C ARG A 366 21.80 3.97 -29.91
N SER A 367 20.77 3.18 -30.21
CA SER A 367 20.31 2.94 -31.58
C SER A 367 19.97 4.27 -32.28
N ARG A 368 19.13 5.11 -31.65
CA ARG A 368 18.79 6.45 -32.15
C ARG A 368 19.99 7.38 -32.30
N LYS A 369 20.99 7.29 -31.43
CA LYS A 369 22.24 8.05 -31.58
C LYS A 369 22.97 7.63 -32.86
N TYR A 370 23.05 6.34 -33.16
CA TYR A 370 23.68 5.86 -34.38
C TYR A 370 22.92 6.25 -35.64
N GLU A 371 21.58 6.22 -35.60
CA GLU A 371 20.71 6.74 -36.66
C GLU A 371 21.00 8.23 -36.92
N GLY A 372 20.95 9.07 -35.88
CA GLY A 372 21.24 10.49 -36.02
C GLY A 372 22.66 10.78 -36.54
N PHE A 373 23.67 10.03 -36.10
CA PHE A 373 25.03 10.14 -36.66
C PHE A 373 25.10 9.70 -38.14
N ALA A 374 24.35 8.68 -38.54
CA ALA A 374 24.27 8.24 -39.92
C ALA A 374 23.57 9.28 -40.81
N GLU A 375 22.49 9.90 -40.33
CA GLU A 375 21.78 10.98 -41.01
C GLU A 375 22.65 12.22 -41.18
N LEU A 376 23.33 12.67 -40.12
CA LEU A 376 24.26 13.81 -40.21
C LEU A 376 25.37 13.56 -41.24
N LYS A 377 25.90 12.33 -41.30
CA LYS A 377 26.84 11.95 -42.36
C LYS A 377 26.17 11.99 -43.74
N ARG A 378 24.98 11.43 -43.90
CA ARG A 378 24.24 11.45 -45.16
C ARG A 378 23.96 12.89 -45.64
N GLN A 379 23.61 13.79 -44.73
CA GLN A 379 23.41 15.22 -45.04
C GLN A 379 24.72 15.87 -45.52
N ARG A 380 25.84 15.64 -44.84
CA ARG A 380 27.16 16.16 -45.26
C ARG A 380 27.58 15.70 -46.65
N TRP A 381 27.18 14.50 -47.06
CA TRP A 381 27.50 13.95 -48.39
C TRP A 381 26.33 14.09 -49.38
N SER A 382 25.25 14.79 -49.02
CA SER A 382 24.07 14.96 -49.89
C SER A 382 24.39 15.67 -51.20
N TRP A 383 25.44 16.49 -51.23
CA TRP A 383 25.93 17.15 -52.43
C TRP A 383 26.39 16.15 -53.49
N ILE A 384 26.97 15.00 -53.11
CA ILE A 384 27.35 13.93 -54.06
C ILE A 384 26.12 13.39 -54.76
N ASN A 385 25.06 13.11 -54.01
CA ASN A 385 23.80 12.61 -54.59
C ASN A 385 23.14 13.66 -55.48
N LYS A 386 23.24 14.95 -55.13
CA LYS A 386 22.76 16.06 -55.98
C LYS A 386 23.53 16.13 -57.30
N ILE A 387 24.86 16.02 -57.27
CA ILE A 387 25.70 15.99 -58.47
C ILE A 387 25.39 14.74 -59.31
N GLY A 388 25.21 13.58 -58.68
CA GLY A 388 24.77 12.36 -59.36
C GLY A 388 23.43 12.55 -60.07
N GLY A 389 22.43 13.13 -59.38
CA GLY A 389 21.12 13.46 -59.96
C GLY A 389 21.20 14.44 -61.13
N MET A 390 22.02 15.49 -61.01
CA MET A 390 22.27 16.44 -62.11
C MET A 390 22.95 15.76 -63.30
N SER A 391 23.88 14.84 -63.06
CA SER A 391 24.57 14.09 -64.12
C SER A 391 23.63 13.16 -64.88
N ILE A 392 22.72 12.46 -64.18
CA ILE A 392 21.66 11.66 -64.82
C ILE A 392 20.71 12.55 -65.60
N HIS A 393 20.28 13.68 -65.03
CA HIS A 393 19.37 14.58 -65.72
C HIS A 393 19.99 15.14 -67.01
N ALA A 394 21.25 15.59 -66.95
CA ALA A 394 22.00 16.04 -68.13
C ALA A 394 22.14 14.93 -69.17
N SER A 395 22.43 13.70 -68.75
CA SER A 395 22.49 12.52 -69.61
C SER A 395 21.17 12.26 -70.33
N VAL A 396 20.04 12.26 -69.60
CA VAL A 396 18.70 12.06 -70.18
C VAL A 396 18.37 13.14 -71.21
N VAL A 397 18.67 14.41 -70.91
CA VAL A 397 18.45 15.52 -71.85
C VAL A 397 19.30 15.36 -73.11
N LEU A 398 20.58 14.99 -72.97
CA LEU A 398 21.49 14.78 -74.11
C LEU A 398 21.05 13.59 -74.98
N LEU A 399 20.62 12.49 -74.36
CA LEU A 399 20.13 11.31 -75.07
C LEU A 399 18.79 11.60 -75.78
N MET A 400 17.88 12.33 -75.14
CA MET A 400 16.63 12.78 -75.76
C MET A 400 16.87 13.75 -76.91
N ALA A 401 17.78 14.72 -76.75
CA ALA A 401 18.15 15.64 -77.82
C ALA A 401 18.79 14.90 -79.01
N SER A 402 19.62 13.89 -78.74
CA SER A 402 20.21 13.03 -79.77
C SER A 402 19.15 12.23 -80.52
N LEU A 403 18.15 11.69 -79.80
CA LEU A 403 17.02 10.97 -80.39
C LEU A 403 16.14 11.89 -81.26
N LEU A 404 15.82 13.08 -80.78
CA LEU A 404 15.07 14.09 -81.55
C LEU A 404 15.84 14.56 -82.79
N PHE A 405 17.16 14.74 -82.66
CA PHE A 405 18.03 15.06 -83.80
C PHE A 405 18.03 13.93 -84.84
N PHE A 406 18.08 12.67 -84.39
CA PHE A 406 17.99 11.51 -85.28
C PHE A 406 16.64 11.45 -86.00
N ALA A 407 15.53 11.71 -85.29
CA ALA A 407 14.19 11.78 -85.87
C ALA A 407 14.06 12.93 -86.89
N ALA A 408 14.57 14.12 -86.57
CA ALA A 408 14.58 15.28 -87.47
C ALA A 408 15.41 14.99 -88.73
N ARG A 409 16.57 14.33 -88.59
CA ARG A 409 17.38 13.89 -89.73
C ARG A 409 16.68 12.84 -90.57
N TYR A 410 15.99 11.88 -89.97
CA TYR A 410 15.22 10.87 -90.70
C TYR A 410 14.11 11.52 -91.53
N ILE A 411 13.36 12.46 -90.94
CA ILE A 411 12.34 13.24 -91.64
C ILE A 411 12.98 14.06 -92.77
N ALA A 412 14.04 14.82 -92.51
CA ALA A 412 14.73 15.60 -93.56
C ALA A 412 15.30 14.73 -94.69
N GLY A 413 15.77 13.53 -94.36
CA GLY A 413 16.22 12.53 -95.32
C GLY A 413 15.09 12.03 -96.23
N SER A 414 13.87 11.86 -95.69
CA SER A 414 12.69 11.50 -96.49
C SER A 414 12.27 12.59 -97.50
N PHE A 415 12.72 13.84 -97.29
CA PHE A 415 12.54 14.97 -98.21
C PHE A 415 13.78 15.26 -99.08
N GLY A 416 14.80 14.39 -99.08
CA GLY A 416 16.00 14.55 -99.91
C GLY A 416 17.00 15.60 -99.42
N MET A 417 16.83 16.14 -98.21
CA MET A 417 17.71 17.18 -97.63
C MET A 417 18.69 16.61 -96.58
N SER A 418 19.18 15.38 -96.80
CA SER A 418 20.02 14.67 -95.82
C SER A 418 21.40 15.31 -95.59
N ALA A 419 21.93 16.03 -96.59
CA ALA A 419 23.27 16.63 -96.54
C ALA A 419 23.41 17.79 -95.52
N LEU A 420 22.30 18.48 -95.19
CA LEU A 420 22.27 19.65 -94.30
C LEU A 420 22.53 19.32 -92.81
N LEU A 421 22.44 18.04 -92.40
CA LEU A 421 22.55 17.58 -91.01
C LEU A 421 23.62 16.49 -90.81
N SER A 422 24.68 16.52 -91.63
CA SER A 422 25.79 15.57 -91.56
C SER A 422 26.73 15.87 -90.38
N ALA A 423 26.43 15.31 -89.22
CA ALA A 423 27.19 15.51 -87.97
C ALA A 423 27.45 14.20 -87.21
N ASP A 424 27.71 13.10 -87.91
CA ASP A 424 27.80 11.75 -87.33
C ASP A 424 28.90 11.63 -86.26
N SER A 425 30.03 12.30 -86.45
CA SER A 425 31.11 12.34 -85.45
C SER A 425 30.70 13.09 -84.18
N LEU A 426 30.02 14.23 -84.30
CA LEU A 426 29.52 15.01 -83.17
C LEU A 426 28.41 14.28 -82.42
N LEU A 427 27.48 13.63 -83.13
CA LEU A 427 26.39 12.86 -82.51
C LEU A 427 26.94 11.69 -81.68
N ASN A 428 27.93 10.95 -82.20
CA ASN A 428 28.57 9.86 -81.47
C ASN A 428 29.32 10.35 -80.22
N ILE A 429 29.95 11.53 -80.29
CA ILE A 429 30.59 12.16 -79.13
C ILE A 429 29.54 12.53 -78.07
N VAL A 430 28.42 13.16 -78.47
CA VAL A 430 27.34 13.57 -77.56
C VAL A 430 26.69 12.35 -76.89
N ILE A 431 26.41 11.29 -77.63
CA ILE A 431 25.87 10.03 -77.09
C ILE A 431 26.87 9.40 -76.10
N SER A 432 28.16 9.38 -76.44
CA SER A 432 29.20 8.82 -75.57
C SER A 432 29.32 9.60 -74.26
N ILE A 433 29.29 10.94 -74.32
CA ILE A 433 29.27 11.81 -73.13
C ILE A 433 28.01 11.55 -72.31
N GLY A 434 26.85 11.43 -72.96
CA GLY A 434 25.58 11.09 -72.31
C GLY A 434 25.67 9.78 -71.53
N LEU A 435 26.22 8.72 -72.14
CA LEU A 435 26.41 7.42 -71.48
C LEU A 435 27.40 7.47 -70.31
N VAL A 436 28.52 8.18 -70.45
CA VAL A 436 29.49 8.37 -69.35
C VAL A 436 28.85 9.12 -68.18
N LEU A 437 28.09 10.19 -68.46
CA LEU A 437 27.35 10.93 -67.43
C LEU A 437 26.28 10.07 -66.76
N LEU A 438 25.65 9.14 -67.48
CA LEU A 438 24.70 8.19 -66.92
C LEU A 438 25.38 7.26 -65.92
N VAL A 439 26.49 6.62 -66.33
CA VAL A 439 27.23 5.66 -65.49
C VAL A 439 27.80 6.36 -64.25
N LEU A 440 28.42 7.52 -64.42
CA LEU A 440 28.92 8.33 -63.30
C LEU A 440 27.79 8.81 -62.40
N GLY A 441 26.67 9.26 -62.98
CA GLY A 441 25.49 9.70 -62.24
C GLY A 441 24.91 8.59 -61.37
N VAL A 442 24.75 7.38 -61.92
CA VAL A 442 24.30 6.20 -61.18
C VAL A 442 25.30 5.83 -60.08
N GLY A 443 26.60 5.84 -60.37
CA GLY A 443 27.65 5.57 -59.38
C GLY A 443 27.65 6.56 -58.21
N LEU A 444 27.46 7.85 -58.48
CA LEU A 444 27.38 8.89 -57.46
C LEU A 444 26.10 8.79 -56.61
N ILE A 445 24.96 8.41 -57.19
CA ILE A 445 23.72 8.19 -56.43
C ILE A 445 23.83 6.97 -55.51
N GLN A 446 24.56 5.93 -55.94
CA GLN A 446 24.81 4.74 -55.14
C GLN A 446 25.95 4.93 -54.10
N PHE A 447 26.54 6.12 -54.02
CA PHE A 447 27.62 6.40 -53.08
C PHE A 447 27.14 6.28 -51.62
N VAL A 448 27.82 5.42 -50.86
CA VAL A 448 27.59 5.23 -49.43
C VAL A 448 28.76 5.84 -48.65
N PRO A 449 28.55 6.88 -47.81
CA PRO A 449 29.63 7.56 -47.12
C PRO A 449 30.51 6.61 -46.28
N PRO A 450 31.83 6.83 -46.23
CA PRO A 450 32.73 6.00 -45.43
C PRO A 450 32.33 5.98 -43.94
N GLY A 451 32.25 4.77 -43.38
CA GLY A 451 31.85 4.53 -41.99
C GLY A 451 30.33 4.58 -41.73
N SER A 452 29.47 4.94 -42.69
CA SER A 452 28.02 4.83 -42.54
C SER A 452 27.57 3.37 -42.42
N LYS A 453 28.19 2.45 -43.18
CA LYS A 453 27.97 0.99 -43.06
C LYS A 453 28.25 0.47 -41.65
N LYS A 454 29.27 1.00 -40.97
CA LYS A 454 29.61 0.61 -39.58
C LYS A 454 28.57 1.10 -38.58
N LEU A 455 28.08 2.34 -38.75
CA LEU A 455 27.00 2.89 -37.91
C LEU A 455 25.69 2.14 -38.13
N LEU A 456 25.34 1.85 -39.38
CA LEU A 456 24.15 1.08 -39.73
C LEU A 456 24.20 -0.35 -39.17
N ARG A 457 25.35 -1.03 -39.24
CA ARG A 457 25.53 -2.36 -38.63
C ARG A 457 25.28 -2.31 -37.12
N LYS A 458 25.86 -1.33 -36.41
CA LYS A 458 25.65 -1.14 -34.97
C LYS A 458 24.19 -0.83 -34.63
N GLN A 459 23.52 -0.01 -35.44
CA GLN A 459 22.11 0.29 -35.28
C GLN A 459 21.25 -0.98 -35.44
N ILE A 460 21.45 -1.73 -36.53
CA ILE A 460 20.73 -2.99 -36.79
C ILE A 460 20.97 -4.01 -35.68
N GLU A 461 22.21 -4.12 -35.19
CA GLU A 461 22.56 -5.00 -34.07
C GLU A 461 21.79 -4.65 -32.79
N LEU A 462 21.70 -3.36 -32.45
CA LEU A 462 20.93 -2.88 -31.30
C LEU A 462 19.42 -3.06 -31.49
N ASP A 463 18.89 -2.78 -32.69
CA ASP A 463 17.47 -2.92 -33.00
C ASP A 463 17.03 -4.39 -32.99
N ASN A 464 17.85 -5.30 -33.53
CA ASN A 464 17.61 -6.73 -33.47
C ASN A 464 17.65 -7.23 -32.02
N THR A 465 18.60 -6.75 -31.22
CA THR A 465 18.66 -7.06 -29.79
C THR A 465 17.39 -6.59 -29.08
N LEU A 466 16.91 -5.38 -29.37
CA LEU A 466 15.69 -4.85 -28.79
C LEU A 466 14.45 -5.67 -29.19
N LYS A 467 14.36 -6.09 -30.46
CA LYS A 467 13.29 -6.96 -30.95
C LYS A 467 13.27 -8.30 -30.22
N LEU A 468 14.44 -8.95 -30.07
CA LEU A 468 14.57 -10.21 -29.34
C LEU A 468 14.14 -10.06 -27.88
N LEU A 469 14.53 -8.97 -27.21
CA LEU A 469 14.15 -8.70 -25.82
C LEU A 469 12.68 -8.28 -25.63
N SER A 470 12.00 -7.88 -26.71
CA SER A 470 10.58 -7.48 -26.70
C SER A 470 9.63 -8.58 -27.20
N ALA A 471 10.17 -9.68 -27.72
CA ALA A 471 9.37 -10.81 -28.14
C ALA A 471 8.69 -11.43 -26.92
N PRO A 472 7.38 -11.74 -26.99
CA PRO A 472 6.72 -12.48 -25.90
C PRO A 472 7.38 -13.85 -25.77
N SER A 473 7.84 -14.15 -24.55
CA SER A 473 8.31 -15.48 -24.12
C SER A 473 7.19 -16.50 -24.12
#